data_AF-A0A1G4IWU9-F1
#
_entry.id   AF-A0A1G4IWU9-F1
#
_cell.length_a   1.000
_cell.length_b   1.000
_cell.length_c   1.000
_cell.angle_alpha   90.00
_cell.angle_beta   90.00
_cell.angle_gamma   90.00
#
_symmetry.space_group_name_H-M   'P 1'
#
loop_
_entity.id
_entity.type
_entity.pdbx_description
1 polymer ?
#
loop_
_entity_poly.entity_id
_entity_poly.type
_entity_poly.pdbx_seq_one_letter_code
_entity_poly.pdbx_strand_id
1 'polypeptide(L)'
;MNNDHIHAQYKVQLLLHINSVLLARINQMNANPAQFSVEQQQNITAQYLKRVHANLQCISQLNQGVQNTKPALLDSPQLPMQQNSQDILAKLYLLTNRVFEVW
;
A
#
# COMPACT_ATOMS: atom_id res chain seq x y z
N MET A 1 -24.50 15.31 -5.73
CA MET A 1 -23.27 14.58 -6.09
C MET A 1 -23.44 13.14 -5.66
N ASN A 2 -23.08 12.17 -6.51
CA ASN A 2 -23.25 10.75 -6.18
C ASN A 2 -22.20 10.33 -5.13
N ASN A 3 -22.62 9.86 -3.96
CA ASN A 3 -21.72 9.52 -2.84
C ASN A 3 -20.67 8.46 -3.27
N ASP A 4 -21.03 7.58 -4.20
CA ASP A 4 -20.14 6.56 -4.75
C ASP A 4 -18.88 7.15 -5.40
N HIS A 5 -19.02 8.28 -6.11
CA HIS A 5 -17.87 8.95 -6.72
C HIS A 5 -16.91 9.53 -5.68
N ILE A 6 -17.44 10.04 -4.57
CA ILE A 6 -16.64 10.59 -3.47
C ILE A 6 -15.89 9.46 -2.77
N HIS A 7 -16.56 8.33 -2.51
CA HIS A 7 -15.94 7.15 -1.90
C HIS A 7 -14.85 6.56 -2.79
N ALA A 8 -15.10 6.43 -4.10
CA ALA A 8 -14.09 5.96 -5.05
C ALA A 8 -12.86 6.87 -5.08
N GLN A 9 -13.05 8.20 -5.10
CA GLN A 9 -11.94 9.15 -5.04
C GLN A 9 -11.12 9.00 -3.75
N TYR A 10 -11.78 8.86 -2.60
CA TYR A 10 -11.09 8.65 -1.34
C TYR A 10 -10.31 7.33 -1.31
N LYS A 11 -10.91 6.23 -1.79
CA LYS A 11 -10.23 4.93 -1.95
C LYS A 11 -8.97 5.08 -2.82
N VAL A 12 -9.06 5.78 -3.95
CA VAL A 12 -7.92 6.06 -4.83
C VAL A 12 -6.84 6.87 -4.11
N GLN A 13 -7.20 7.95 -3.41
CA GLN A 13 -6.25 8.78 -2.66
C GLN A 13 -5.52 7.97 -1.57
N LEU A 14 -6.24 7.13 -0.83
CA LEU A 14 -5.67 6.27 0.19
C LEU A 14 -4.66 5.27 -0.40
N LEU A 15 -5.01 4.61 -1.51
CA LEU A 15 -4.13 3.66 -2.18
C LEU A 15 -2.87 4.34 -2.75
N LEU A 16 -3.01 5.54 -3.33
CA LEU A 16 -1.88 6.34 -3.80
C LEU A 16 -0.97 6.78 -2.66
N HIS A 17 -1.54 7.17 -1.52
CA HIS A 17 -0.75 7.52 -0.34
C HIS A 17 0.07 6.32 0.17
N ILE A 18 -0.52 5.13 0.23
CA ILE A 18 0.19 3.90 0.58
C ILE A 18 1.32 3.63 -0.41
N ASN A 19 1.09 3.79 -1.71
CA ASN A 19 2.14 3.62 -2.72
C ASN A 19 3.32 4.57 -2.47
N SER A 20 3.05 5.85 -2.19
CA SER A 20 4.10 6.82 -1.86
C SER A 20 4.91 6.41 -0.63
N VAL A 21 4.27 5.90 0.42
CA VAL A 21 4.96 5.41 1.63
C VAL A 21 5.83 4.19 1.32
N LEU A 22 5.33 3.24 0.53
CA LEU A 22 6.08 2.05 0.13
C LEU A 22 7.32 2.43 -0.70
N LEU A 23 7.16 3.29 -1.71
CA LEU A 23 8.26 3.75 -2.56
C LEU A 23 9.30 4.56 -1.77
N ALA A 24 8.86 5.43 -0.85
CA ALA A 24 9.77 6.16 0.03
C ALA A 24 10.65 5.22 0.87
N ARG A 25 10.09 4.11 1.36
CA ARG A 25 10.86 3.09 2.10
C ARG A 25 11.85 2.34 1.23
N ILE A 26 11.48 2.00 0.00
CA ILE A 26 12.42 1.40 -0.97
C ILE A 26 13.61 2.35 -1.18
N ASN A 27 13.33 3.64 -1.40
CA ASN A 27 14.37 4.65 -1.60
C ASN A 27 15.28 4.82 -0.38
N GLN A 28 14.71 4.84 0.83
CA GLN A 28 15.49 4.91 2.08
C GLN A 28 16.39 3.68 2.26
N MET A 29 15.88 2.49 1.97
CA MET A 29 16.64 1.25 2.06
C MET A 29 17.78 1.20 1.03
N ASN A 30 17.53 1.69 -0.19
CA ASN A 30 18.56 1.81 -1.23
C ASN A 30 19.62 2.86 -0.89
N ALA A 31 19.26 3.93 -0.18
CA ALA A 31 20.18 4.96 0.27
C ALA A 31 21.06 4.53 1.45
N ASN A 32 20.62 3.53 2.25
CA ASN A 32 21.36 3.03 3.41
C ASN A 32 21.50 1.49 3.40
N PRO A 33 22.37 0.93 2.54
CA PRO A 33 22.48 -0.52 2.33
C PRO A 33 23.07 -1.28 3.53
N ALA A 34 23.59 -0.60 4.56
CA ALA A 34 24.24 -1.23 5.70
C ALA A 34 23.28 -1.96 6.65
N GLN A 35 21.96 -1.77 6.48
CA GLN A 35 20.97 -2.23 7.46
C GLN A 35 20.44 -3.66 7.20
N PHE A 36 20.53 -4.16 5.97
CA PHE A 36 20.02 -5.47 5.56
C PHE A 36 21.01 -6.17 4.63
N SER A 37 20.98 -7.49 4.55
CA SER A 37 21.70 -8.19 3.48
C SER A 37 21.09 -7.85 2.12
N VAL A 38 21.86 -7.98 1.05
CA VAL A 38 21.39 -7.72 -0.33
C VAL A 38 20.16 -8.56 -0.66
N GLU A 39 20.15 -9.84 -0.26
CA GLU A 39 19.02 -10.74 -0.48
C GLU A 39 17.78 -10.31 0.31
N GLN A 40 17.94 -9.89 1.56
CA GLN A 40 16.85 -9.37 2.38
C GLN A 40 16.27 -8.08 1.77
N GLN A 41 17.13 -7.16 1.34
CA GLN A 41 16.73 -5.92 0.69
C GLN A 41 15.95 -6.18 -0.60
N GLN A 42 16.40 -7.13 -1.43
CA GLN A 42 15.69 -7.53 -2.64
C GLN A 42 14.32 -8.15 -2.32
N ASN A 43 14.23 -9.01 -1.31
CA ASN A 43 12.98 -9.61 -0.88
C ASN A 43 11.98 -8.54 -0.39
N ILE A 44 12.41 -7.65 0.49
CA ILE A 44 11.60 -6.53 1.00
C ILE A 44 11.13 -5.63 -0.15
N THR A 45 12.04 -5.27 -1.05
CA THR A 45 11.71 -4.46 -2.24
C THR A 45 10.66 -5.14 -3.10
N ALA A 46 10.82 -6.44 -3.38
CA ALA A 46 9.85 -7.20 -4.15
C ALA A 46 8.48 -7.24 -3.47
N GLN A 47 8.42 -7.40 -2.15
CA GLN A 47 7.15 -7.36 -1.41
C GLN A 47 6.46 -5.99 -1.50
N TYR A 48 7.20 -4.90 -1.34
CA TYR A 48 6.65 -3.55 -1.47
C TYR A 48 6.17 -3.26 -2.89
N LEU A 49 6.92 -3.67 -3.92
CA LEU A 49 6.52 -3.49 -5.32
C LEU A 49 5.28 -4.31 -5.67
N LYS A 50 5.15 -5.56 -5.20
CA LYS A 50 3.92 -6.36 -5.37
C LYS A 50 2.69 -5.64 -4.84
N ARG A 51 2.83 -4.91 -3.73
CA ARG A 51 1.73 -4.13 -3.12
C ARG A 51 1.40 -2.87 -3.91
N VAL A 52 2.43 -2.16 -4.41
CA VAL A 52 2.23 -1.05 -5.34
C VAL A 52 1.45 -1.51 -6.57
N HIS A 53 1.81 -2.66 -7.15
CA HIS A 53 1.08 -3.24 -8.28
C HIS A 53 -0.37 -3.57 -7.93
N ALA A 54 -0.62 -4.24 -6.79
CA ALA A 54 -1.99 -4.56 -6.35
C ALA A 54 -2.86 -3.30 -6.15
N ASN A 55 -2.29 -2.26 -5.56
CA ASN A 55 -2.97 -0.98 -5.35
C ASN A 55 -3.28 -0.28 -6.69
N LEU A 56 -2.32 -0.26 -7.63
CA LEU A 56 -2.53 0.34 -8.96
C LEU A 56 -3.59 -0.42 -9.76
N GLN A 57 -3.63 -1.75 -9.66
CA GLN A 57 -4.68 -2.56 -10.27
C GLN A 57 -6.06 -2.20 -9.71
N CYS A 58 -6.17 -2.07 -8.40
CA CYS A 58 -7.41 -1.66 -7.73
C CYS A 58 -7.83 -0.24 -8.15
N ILE A 59 -6.89 0.71 -8.23
CA ILE A 59 -7.16 2.08 -8.73
C ILE A 59 -7.69 2.05 -10.15
N SER A 60 -7.10 1.23 -11.03
CA SER A 60 -7.56 1.07 -12.41
C SER A 60 -9.02 0.61 -12.47
N GLN A 61 -9.40 -0.37 -11.64
CA GLN A 61 -10.77 -0.88 -11.56
C GLN A 61 -11.75 0.16 -10.99
N LEU A 62 -11.35 0.91 -9.94
CA LEU A 62 -12.16 2.02 -9.41
C LEU A 62 -12.42 3.09 -10.47
N ASN A 63 -11.40 3.45 -11.25
CA ASN A 63 -11.51 4.44 -12.33
C ASN A 63 -12.38 3.95 -13.50
N GLN A 64 -12.52 2.62 -13.68
CA GLN A 64 -13.45 2.00 -14.63
C GLN A 64 -14.88 1.87 -14.08
N GLY A 65 -15.13 2.34 -12.85
CA GLY A 65 -16.45 2.30 -12.22
C GLY A 65 -16.76 1.02 -11.45
N VAL A 66 -15.79 0.11 -11.27
CA VAL A 66 -15.98 -1.12 -10.48
C VAL A 66 -15.88 -0.78 -8.99
N GLN A 67 -17.00 -0.49 -8.34
CA GLN A 67 -17.04 0.02 -6.95
C GLN A 67 -16.66 -1.01 -5.88
N ASN A 68 -16.95 -2.30 -6.13
CA ASN A 68 -16.73 -3.40 -5.20
C ASN A 68 -15.33 -4.02 -5.30
N THR A 69 -14.41 -3.38 -6.04
CA THR A 69 -13.04 -3.85 -6.10
C THR A 69 -12.29 -3.61 -4.79
N LYS A 70 -11.37 -4.51 -4.48
CA LYS A 70 -10.46 -4.40 -3.34
C LYS A 70 -9.03 -4.72 -3.81
N PRO A 71 -8.00 -4.11 -3.22
CA PRO A 71 -6.62 -4.51 -3.48
C PRO A 71 -6.43 -5.99 -3.13
N ALA A 72 -5.69 -6.71 -3.97
CA ALA A 72 -5.38 -8.12 -3.72
C ALA A 72 -4.52 -8.36 -2.46
N LEU A 73 -3.86 -7.31 -1.96
CA LEU A 73 -2.98 -7.36 -0.80
C LEU A 73 -3.42 -6.31 0.24
N LEU A 74 -4.27 -6.73 1.17
CA LEU A 74 -4.88 -5.87 2.19
C LEU A 74 -4.17 -5.90 3.54
N ASP A 75 -3.39 -6.93 3.82
CA ASP A 75 -2.60 -7.01 5.06
C ASP A 75 -1.39 -6.07 5.00
N SER A 76 -0.77 -5.72 6.13
CA SER A 76 0.52 -5.02 6.11
C SER A 76 1.66 -5.93 5.60
N PRO A 77 2.69 -5.42 4.91
CA PRO A 77 3.90 -6.21 4.62
C PRO A 77 4.52 -6.74 5.91
N GLN A 78 4.79 -8.06 5.94
CA GLN A 78 5.44 -8.75 7.05
C GLN A 78 6.95 -8.63 6.84
N LEU A 79 7.62 -7.79 7.63
CA LEU A 79 9.08 -7.62 7.56
C LEU A 79 9.77 -8.36 8.72
N PRO A 80 11.01 -8.82 8.54
CA PRO A 80 11.78 -9.54 9.57
C PRO A 80 12.07 -8.74 10.85
N MET A 81 11.96 -7.40 10.84
CA MET A 81 12.20 -6.56 12.01
C MET A 81 11.15 -5.45 12.12
N GLN A 82 10.54 -5.33 13.30
CA GLN A 82 9.67 -4.22 13.69
C GLN A 82 10.53 -2.97 13.95
N GLN A 83 10.65 -2.09 12.95
CA GLN A 83 11.06 -0.70 13.21
C GLN A 83 9.81 0.14 13.55
N ASN A 84 9.94 1.07 14.50
CA ASN A 84 8.89 2.03 14.90
C ASN A 84 8.22 2.77 13.71
N SER A 85 8.91 2.92 12.59
CA SER A 85 8.35 3.49 11.35
C SER A 85 7.24 2.62 10.73
N GLN A 86 7.12 1.33 11.07
CA GLN A 86 6.03 0.45 10.62
C GLN A 86 4.66 0.88 11.13
N ASP A 87 4.57 1.58 12.27
CA ASP A 87 3.29 1.93 12.89
C ASP A 87 2.37 2.68 11.94
N ILE A 88 2.92 3.61 11.14
CA ILE A 88 2.12 4.39 10.18
C ILE A 88 1.60 3.49 9.06
N LEU A 89 2.46 2.64 8.47
CA LEU A 89 2.03 1.78 7.37
C LEU A 89 1.01 0.73 7.83
N ALA A 90 1.21 0.14 9.02
CA ALA A 90 0.25 -0.78 9.61
C ALA A 90 -1.11 -0.10 9.85
N LYS A 91 -1.12 1.12 10.41
CA LYS A 91 -2.35 1.91 10.58
C LYS A 91 -3.02 2.24 9.25
N LEU A 92 -2.24 2.54 8.20
CA LEU A 92 -2.79 2.77 6.86
C LEU A 92 -3.46 1.53 6.28
N TYR A 93 -2.85 0.34 6.40
CA TYR A 93 -3.49 -0.91 5.94
C TYR A 93 -4.73 -1.27 6.77
N LEU A 94 -4.75 -0.98 8.07
CA LEU A 94 -5.96 -1.12 8.90
C LEU A 94 -7.07 -0.19 8.39
N LEU A 95 -6.74 1.07 8.11
CA LEU A 95 -7.68 2.03 7.54
C LEU A 95 -8.17 1.57 6.16
N THR A 96 -7.29 1.08 5.28
CA THR A 96 -7.66 0.54 3.97
C THR A 96 -8.65 -0.61 4.11
N ASN A 97 -8.40 -1.57 5.01
CA ASN A 97 -9.34 -2.65 5.26
C ASN A 97 -10.73 -2.11 5.62
N ARG A 98 -10.82 -1.18 6.58
CA ARG A 98 -12.10 -0.60 6.99
C ARG A 98 -12.80 0.16 5.87
N VAL A 99 -12.06 0.97 5.12
CA VAL A 99 -12.62 1.76 4.01
C VAL A 99 -13.16 0.87 2.90
N PHE A 100 -12.48 -0.22 2.57
CA PHE A 100 -12.93 -1.16 1.53
C PHE A 100 -13.93 -2.21 2.04
N GLU A 101 -14.13 -2.35 3.34
CA GLU A 101 -15.20 -3.15 3.95
C GLU A 101 -16.52 -2.38 4.05
N VAL A 102 -16.45 -1.11 4.45
CA VAL A 102 -17.63 -0.33 4.83
C VAL A 102 -18.17 0.53 3.69
N TRP A 103 -17.30 1.05 2.81
CA TRP A 103 -17.65 1.94 1.71
C TRP A 103 -17.42 1.29 0.35
#